data_AF-A0A948BCZ9-F1
#
_entry.id   AF-A0A948BCZ9-F1
#
_cell.length_a   1.000
_cell.length_b   1.000
_cell.length_c   1.000
_cell.angle_alpha   90.00
_cell.angle_beta   90.00
_cell.angle_gamma   90.00
#
_symmetry.space_group_name_H-M   'P 1'
#
loop_
_entity.id
_entity.type
_entity.pdbx_description
1 polymer ?
#
loop_
_entity_poly.entity_id
_entity_poly.type
_entity_poly.pdbx_seq_one_letter_code
_entity_poly.pdbx_strand_id
1 'polypeptide(L)' 'MPVENICFGLNRKDDEQSLYAFLNRFSALPLLQAIIPRLSDHEIVSLVDNLTGLMQKHLSEKEYHSLFLADL' A
#
# COMPACT_ATOMS: atom_id res chain seq x y z
N MET A 1 14.42 18.19 8.28
CA MET A 1 13.34 17.61 7.45
C MET A 1 12.02 18.10 8.05
N PRO A 2 11.34 19.10 7.48
CA PRO A 2 10.15 19.65 8.15
C PRO A 2 8.88 18.97 7.63
N VAL A 3 8.13 18.38 8.58
CA VAL A 3 6.70 18.04 8.56
C VAL A 3 6.15 17.58 7.20
N GLU A 4 6.29 16.29 6.90
CA GLU A 4 5.59 15.63 5.79
C GLU A 4 4.07 15.66 6.02
N ASN A 5 3.42 16.73 5.54
CA ASN A 5 1.97 16.83 5.45
C ASN A 5 1.50 15.90 4.33
N ILE A 6 0.92 14.75 4.70
CA ILE A 6 0.10 13.97 3.76
C ILE A 6 -1.07 14.88 3.40
N CYS A 7 -1.10 15.35 2.16
CA CYS A 7 -2.12 16.27 1.66
C CYS A 7 -2.69 15.73 0.36
N PHE A 8 -3.98 15.40 0.38
CA PHE A 8 -4.71 14.91 -0.79
C PHE A 8 -5.63 16.02 -1.33
N GLY A 9 -5.78 16.09 -2.65
CA GLY A 9 -6.76 16.93 -3.33
C GLY A 9 -6.23 18.27 -3.86
N LEU A 10 -4.92 18.52 -3.83
CA LEU A 10 -4.32 19.74 -4.38
C LEU A 10 -3.93 19.58 -5.85
N ASN A 11 -3.18 18.53 -6.17
CA ASN A 11 -2.88 18.11 -7.54
C ASN A 11 -2.39 16.65 -7.54
N ARG A 12 -2.39 16.05 -8.74
CA ARG A 12 -2.02 14.64 -8.93
C ARG A 12 -0.64 14.28 -8.40
N LYS A 13 0.35 15.17 -8.57
CA LYS A 13 1.74 14.92 -8.17
C LYS A 13 1.86 14.89 -6.64
N ASP A 14 1.23 15.84 -5.98
CA ASP A 14 1.22 15.92 -4.52
C ASP A 14 0.42 14.76 -3.90
N ASP A 15 -0.66 14.33 -4.57
CA ASP A 15 -1.42 13.14 -4.19
C ASP A 15 -0.57 11.86 -4.29
N GLU A 16 0.21 11.70 -5.37
CA GLU A 16 1.12 10.57 -5.55
C GLU A 16 2.21 10.54 -4.49
N GLN A 17 2.82 11.69 -4.17
CA GLN A 17 3.80 11.80 -3.10
C GLN A 17 3.20 11.50 -1.72
N SER A 18 2.00 12.01 -1.46
CA SER A 18 1.27 11.77 -0.22
C SER A 18 0.88 10.30 -0.07
N LEU A 19 0.44 9.65 -1.16
CA LEU A 19 0.12 8.23 -1.17
C LEU A 19 1.37 7.38 -0.91
N TYR A 20 2.50 7.74 -1.53
CA TYR A 20 3.78 7.08 -1.27
C TYR A 20 4.19 7.17 0.21
N ALA A 21 4.12 8.38 0.80
CA ALA A 21 4.45 8.57 2.22
C ALA A 21 3.46 7.81 3.13
N PHE A 22 2.18 7.82 2.80
CA PHE A 22 1.14 7.10 3.53
C PHE A 22 1.41 5.59 3.53
N LEU A 23 1.66 4.99 2.37
CA LEU A 23 1.92 3.54 2.25
C LEU A 23 3.18 3.12 3.00
N ASN A 24 4.25 3.91 2.95
CA ASN A 24 5.47 3.64 3.74
C ASN A 24 5.22 3.69 5.25
N ARG A 25 4.36 4.60 5.73
CA ARG A 25 3.98 4.65 7.14
C ARG A 25 3.06 3.49 7.51
N PHE A 26 2.14 3.13 6.62
CA PHE A 26 1.23 2.00 6.82
C PHE A 26 1.98 0.67 6.96
N SER A 27 3.02 0.47 6.14
CA SER A 27 3.87 -0.73 6.17
C SER A 27 4.90 -0.76 7.30
N ALA A 28 4.96 0.27 8.15
CA ALA A 28 5.89 0.31 9.26
C ALA A 28 5.59 -0.83 10.26
N LEU A 29 6.64 -1.58 10.64
CA LEU A 29 6.52 -2.77 11.49
C LEU A 29 5.70 -2.54 12.77
N PRO A 30 5.88 -1.46 13.56
CA PRO A 30 5.09 -1.25 14.78
C PRO A 30 3.58 -1.08 14.52
N LEU A 31 3.22 -0.45 13.39
CA LEU A 31 1.82 -0.26 13.03
C LEU A 31 1.21 -1.59 12.55
N LEU A 32 1.93 -2.33 11.71
CA LEU A 32 1.48 -3.65 11.23
C LEU A 32 1.25 -4.62 12.41
N GLN A 33 2.17 -4.66 13.38
CA GLN A 33 2.02 -5.48 14.58
C GLN A 33 0.81 -5.09 15.43
N ALA A 34 0.41 -3.82 15.42
CA ALA A 34 -0.74 -3.34 16.17
C ALA A 34 -2.07 -3.55 15.43
N ILE A 35 -2.10 -3.38 14.11
CA ILE A 35 -3.34 -3.38 13.32
C ILE A 35 -3.73 -4.78 12.85
N ILE A 36 -2.77 -5.59 12.38
CA ILE A 36 -3.08 -6.92 11.79
C ILE A 36 -3.88 -7.81 12.76
N PRO A 37 -3.53 -7.94 14.07
CA PRO A 37 -4.29 -8.78 14.99
C PRO A 37 -5.71 -8.25 15.30
N ARG A 38 -6.03 -7.02 14.92
CA ARG A 38 -7.33 -6.37 15.16
C ARG A 38 -8.27 -6.48 13.97
N LEU A 39 -7.77 -6.88 12.80
CA LEU A 39 -8.59 -7.07 11.61
C LEU A 39 -9.40 -8.36 11.76
N SER A 40 -10.67 -8.29 11.38
CA SER A 40 -11.50 -9.48 11.16
C SER A 40 -11.04 -10.25 9.92
N ASP A 41 -11.41 -11.53 9.83
CA ASP A 41 -11.12 -12.37 8.66
C ASP A 41 -11.59 -11.72 7.35
N HIS A 42 -12.77 -11.10 7.37
CA HIS A 42 -13.32 -10.39 6.23
C HIS A 42 -12.48 -9.17 5.81
N GLU A 43 -11.99 -8.40 6.78
CA GLU A 43 -11.13 -7.23 6.50
C GLU A 43 -9.76 -7.65 5.95
N ILE A 44 -9.20 -8.78 6.43
CA ILE A 44 -7.96 -9.35 5.89
C ILE A 44 -8.15 -9.71 4.42
N VAL A 45 -9.18 -10.49 4.09
CA VAL A 45 -9.48 -10.90 2.71
C VAL A 45 -9.73 -9.68 1.82
N SER A 46 -10.56 -8.74 2.28
CA SER A 46 -10.86 -7.52 1.53
C SER A 46 -9.60 -6.69 1.25
N LEU A 47 -8.68 -6.59 2.21
CA LEU A 47 -7.45 -5.82 2.00
C LEU A 47 -6.54 -6.50 0.96
N VAL A 48 -6.40 -7.83 1.03
CA VAL A 48 -5.63 -8.60 0.05
C VAL A 48 -6.24 -8.45 -1.34
N ASP A 49 -7.56 -8.59 -1.49
CA ASP A 49 -8.26 -8.48 -2.76
C ASP A 49 -8.11 -7.08 -3.38
N ASN A 50 -8.19 -6.02 -2.57
CA ASN A 50 -8.00 -4.66 -3.05
C ASN A 50 -6.57 -4.40 -3.56
N LEU A 51 -5.56 -4.81 -2.80
CA LEU A 51 -4.16 -4.62 -3.18
C LEU A 51 -3.79 -5.46 -4.41
N THR A 52 -4.23 -6.72 -4.44
CA THR A 52 -4.00 -7.62 -5.59
C THR A 52 -4.74 -7.15 -6.84
N GLY A 53 -5.96 -6.65 -6.71
CA GLY A 53 -6.71 -6.07 -7.83
C GLY A 53 -6.01 -4.85 -8.46
N LEU A 54 -5.40 -3.99 -7.64
CA LEU A 54 -4.58 -2.88 -8.15
C LEU A 54 -3.34 -3.38 -8.90
N MET A 55 -2.65 -4.38 -8.36
CA MET A 55 -1.48 -4.98 -9.02
C MET A 55 -1.87 -5.63 -10.35
N GLN A 56 -2.91 -6.45 -10.39
CA GLN A 56 -3.37 -7.11 -11.62
C GLN A 56 -3.79 -6.11 -12.71
N LYS A 57 -4.36 -4.97 -12.32
CA LYS A 57 -4.81 -3.94 -13.25
C LYS A 57 -3.64 -3.15 -13.86
N HIS A 58 -2.55 -2.99 -13.11
CA HIS A 58 -1.48 -2.04 -13.45
C HIS A 58 -0.12 -2.68 -13.73
N LEU A 59 0.07 -3.96 -13.39
CA LEU A 59 1.30 -4.71 -13.64
C LEU A 59 1.03 -5.80 -14.67
N SER A 60 1.98 -6.01 -15.58
CA SER A 60 2.06 -7.25 -16.35
C SER A 60 2.39 -8.43 -15.44
N GLU A 61 2.14 -9.66 -15.93
CA GLU A 61 2.51 -10.89 -15.24
C GLU A 61 3.99 -10.87 -14.81
N LYS A 62 4.89 -10.49 -15.72
CA LYS A 62 6.33 -10.37 -15.44
C LYS A 62 6.63 -9.36 -14.33
N GLU A 63 5.98 -8.21 -14.34
CA GLU A 63 6.17 -7.19 -13.31
C GLU A 63 5.63 -7.64 -11.95
N TYR A 64 4.49 -8.33 -11.92
CA TYR A 64 3.95 -8.90 -10.68
C TYR A 64 4.92 -9.92 -10.06
N HIS A 65 5.43 -10.87 -10.87
CA HIS A 65 6.39 -11.87 -10.40
C HIS A 65 7.69 -11.23 -9.90
N SER A 66 8.23 -10.26 -10.64
CA SER A 66 9.52 -9.64 -10.28
C SER A 66 9.41 -8.67 -9.10
N LEU A 67 8.35 -7.86 -9.01
CA LEU A 67 8.23 -6.78 -8.03
C LEU A 67 7.55 -7.22 -6.71
N PHE A 68 6.58 -8.13 -6.77
CA PHE A 68 5.79 -8.52 -5.60
C PHE A 68 6.16 -9.91 -5.07
N LEU A 69 6.35 -10.88 -5.98
CA LEU A 69 6.73 -12.24 -5.59
C LEU A 69 8.25 -12.43 -5.46
N ALA A 70 9.04 -11.45 -5.92
CA ALA A 70 10.50 -11.42 -5.83
C ALA A 70 11.18 -12.72 -6.28
N ASP A 71 10.75 -13.27 -7.43
CA ASP A 71 11.27 -14.54 -8.01
C ASP A 71 11.51 -15.64 -6.95
N LEU A 72 10.45 -15.97 -6.18
CA LEU A 72 10.37 -17.19 -5.36
C LEU A 72 10.53 -18.46 -6.20
#